data_AF-A0A3M1ME50-F1
#
_entry.id   AF-A0A3M1ME50-F1
#
_cell.length_a   1.000
_cell.length_b   1.000
_cell.length_c   1.000
_cell.angle_alpha   90.00
_cell.angle_beta   90.00
_cell.angle_gamma   90.00
#
_symmetry.space_group_name_H-M   'P 1'
#
loop_
_entity.id
_entity.type
_entity.pdbx_description
1 polymer ?
#
loop_
_entity_poly.entity_id
_entity_poly.type
_entity_poly.pdbx_seq_one_letter_code
_entity_poly.pdbx_strand_id
1 'polypeptide(L)'
;LWARAEQKACRLALVYACSADRQQPVIDADAARWACELSEHLTRRVLFLAGQWVADGQFDARQKKVLRVIRDAGGEIGRRELSRRTQWLSQRERNEIIANMEEAGLLELKQVKTATRPKLVYAIR
;
A
#
# COMPACT_ATOMS: atom_id res chain seq x y z
N LEU A 1 5.88 11.21 -14.69
CA LEU A 1 4.83 11.25 -13.64
C LEU A 1 4.33 12.67 -13.40
N TRP A 2 5.23 13.62 -13.13
CA TRP A 2 4.89 15.03 -12.85
C TRP A 2 4.10 15.74 -13.97
N ALA A 3 4.44 15.55 -15.25
CA ALA A 3 3.64 16.10 -16.37
C ALA A 3 2.18 15.58 -16.41
N ARG A 4 1.94 14.34 -15.94
CA ARG A 4 0.57 13.81 -15.82
C ARG A 4 -0.14 14.35 -14.57
N ALA A 5 0.59 14.71 -13.53
CA ALA A 5 0.04 15.31 -12.32
C ALA A 5 -0.44 16.75 -12.58
N GLU A 6 0.32 17.52 -13.38
CA GLU A 6 -0.08 18.85 -13.84
C GLU A 6 -1.39 18.79 -14.64
N GLN A 7 -1.46 17.92 -15.65
CA GLN A 7 -2.68 17.79 -16.47
C GLN A 7 -3.91 17.40 -15.65
N LYS A 8 -3.73 16.59 -14.60
CA LYS A 8 -4.80 16.24 -13.65
C LYS A 8 -5.20 17.42 -12.79
N ALA A 9 -4.23 18.21 -12.31
CA ALA A 9 -4.50 19.41 -11.53
C ALA A 9 -5.31 20.43 -12.37
N CYS A 10 -4.93 20.69 -13.62
CA CYS A 10 -5.72 21.60 -14.48
C CYS A 10 -7.18 21.16 -14.66
N ARG A 11 -7.43 19.85 -14.82
CA ARG A 11 -8.79 19.31 -14.92
C ARG A 11 -9.56 19.43 -13.61
N LEU A 12 -8.90 19.18 -12.48
CA LEU A 12 -9.50 19.33 -11.15
C LEU A 12 -9.84 20.80 -10.86
N ALA A 13 -8.96 21.74 -11.23
CA ALA A 13 -9.21 23.16 -11.07
C ALA A 13 -10.45 23.62 -11.85
N LEU A 14 -10.64 23.10 -13.07
CA LEU A 14 -11.85 23.35 -13.86
C LEU A 14 -13.10 22.77 -13.19
N VAL A 15 -13.03 21.56 -12.62
CA VAL A 15 -14.16 20.96 -11.89
C VAL A 15 -14.52 21.81 -10.67
N TYR A 16 -13.52 22.29 -9.92
CA TYR A 16 -13.74 23.20 -8.80
C TYR A 16 -14.39 24.50 -9.27
N ALA A 17 -13.87 25.14 -10.32
CA ALA A 17 -14.40 26.37 -10.87
C ALA A 17 -15.87 26.23 -11.29
N CYS A 18 -16.21 25.14 -12.00
CA CYS A 18 -17.60 24.83 -12.36
C CYS A 18 -18.51 24.54 -11.17
N SER A 19 -17.95 24.07 -10.05
CA SER A 19 -18.70 23.86 -8.80
C SER A 19 -18.92 25.16 -8.03
N ALA A 20 -18.00 26.11 -8.13
CA ALA A 20 -18.10 27.41 -7.47
C ALA A 20 -19.03 28.36 -8.24
N ASP A 21 -18.87 28.43 -9.56
CA ASP A 21 -19.77 29.16 -10.46
C ASP A 21 -19.93 28.38 -11.78
N ARG A 22 -21.15 27.87 -12.00
CA ARG A 22 -21.49 27.14 -13.21
C ARG A 22 -21.70 28.03 -14.42
N GLN A 23 -22.13 29.28 -14.23
CA GLN A 23 -22.45 30.19 -15.34
C GLN A 23 -21.19 30.82 -15.93
N GLN A 24 -20.22 31.17 -15.09
CA GLN A 24 -18.93 31.73 -15.50
C GLN A 24 -17.77 31.08 -14.73
N PRO A 25 -17.38 29.84 -15.08
CA PRO A 25 -16.31 29.16 -14.39
C PRO A 25 -14.96 29.85 -14.66
N VAL A 26 -14.36 30.40 -13.61
CA VAL A 26 -13.02 31.00 -13.65
C VAL A 26 -12.09 30.17 -12.76
N ILE A 27 -10.94 29.77 -13.29
CA ILE A 27 -9.88 29.16 -12.49
C ILE A 27 -9.15 30.27 -11.75
N ASP A 28 -9.56 30.50 -10.51
CA ASP A 28 -8.90 31.42 -9.60
C ASP A 28 -7.76 30.74 -8.83
N ALA A 29 -7.11 31.51 -7.96
CA ALA A 29 -5.99 31.01 -7.16
C ALA A 29 -6.39 29.90 -6.17
N ASP A 30 -7.64 29.90 -5.68
CA ASP A 30 -8.15 28.87 -4.77
C ASP A 30 -8.39 27.55 -5.50
N ALA A 31 -9.01 27.61 -6.68
CA ALA A 31 -9.20 26.46 -7.56
C ALA A 31 -7.86 25.80 -7.93
N ALA A 32 -6.86 26.62 -8.26
CA ALA A 32 -5.52 26.14 -8.61
C ALA A 32 -4.81 25.49 -7.41
N ARG A 33 -4.84 26.13 -6.22
CA ARG A 33 -4.24 25.57 -4.99
C ARG A 33 -4.86 24.24 -4.62
N TRP A 34 -6.19 24.19 -4.54
CA TRP A 34 -6.93 22.97 -4.20
C TRP A 34 -6.60 21.82 -5.15
N ALA A 35 -6.55 22.11 -6.45
CA ALA A 35 -6.28 21.10 -7.46
C ALA A 35 -4.85 20.55 -7.41
N CYS A 36 -3.86 21.42 -7.13
CA CYS A 36 -2.47 21.02 -6.94
C CYS A 36 -2.30 20.13 -5.72
N GLU A 37 -2.85 20.54 -4.56
CA GLU A 37 -2.79 19.76 -3.32
C GLU A 37 -3.44 18.38 -3.49
N LEU A 38 -4.63 18.33 -4.12
CA LEU A 38 -5.32 17.07 -4.38
C LEU A 38 -4.55 16.19 -5.37
N SER A 39 -4.02 16.76 -6.46
CA SER A 39 -3.23 16.02 -7.45
C SER A 39 -1.97 15.42 -6.82
N GLU A 40 -1.30 16.16 -5.94
CA GLU A 40 -0.14 15.67 -5.19
C GLU A 40 -0.53 14.53 -4.25
N HIS A 41 -1.59 14.70 -3.45
CA HIS A 41 -2.07 13.66 -2.54
C HIS A 41 -2.41 12.36 -3.29
N LEU A 42 -3.14 12.46 -4.40
CA LEU A 42 -3.51 11.32 -5.23
C LEU A 42 -2.27 10.66 -5.85
N THR A 43 -1.28 11.45 -6.28
CA THR A 43 -0.03 10.92 -6.83
C THR A 43 0.75 10.14 -5.77
N ARG A 44 0.90 10.69 -4.56
CA ARG A 44 1.51 9.98 -3.43
C ARG A 44 0.76 8.69 -3.10
N ARG A 45 -0.58 8.71 -3.11
CA ARG A 45 -1.41 7.53 -2.89
C ARG A 45 -1.21 6.46 -3.97
N VAL A 46 -1.15 6.85 -5.25
CA VAL A 46 -0.92 5.93 -6.36
C VAL A 46 0.47 5.32 -6.26
N LEU A 47 1.52 6.08 -5.92
CA LEU A 47 2.87 5.55 -5.69
C LEU A 47 2.88 4.52 -4.55
N PHE A 48 2.19 4.81 -3.45
CA PHE A 48 2.05 3.88 -2.33
C PHE A 48 1.34 2.58 -2.73
N LEU A 49 0.29 2.66 -3.54
CA LEU A 49 -0.41 1.48 -4.07
C LEU A 49 0.46 0.72 -5.08
N ALA A 50 1.19 1.43 -5.94
CA ALA A 50 2.07 0.81 -6.92
C ALA A 50 3.12 -0.06 -6.21
N GLY A 51 3.76 0.45 -5.15
CA GLY A 51 4.71 -0.33 -4.34
C GLY A 51 4.10 -1.60 -3.71
N GLN A 52 2.78 -1.66 -3.52
CA GLN A 52 2.10 -2.84 -2.96
C GLN A 52 1.63 -3.83 -4.01
N TRP A 53 1.37 -3.40 -5.24
CA TRP A 53 0.63 -4.19 -6.22
C TRP A 53 1.40 -4.43 -7.52
N VAL A 54 2.23 -3.49 -7.95
CA VAL A 54 3.07 -3.65 -9.14
C VAL A 54 4.19 -4.59 -8.77
N ALA A 55 4.25 -5.76 -9.39
CA ALA A 55 5.27 -6.76 -9.14
C ALA A 55 6.14 -6.98 -10.38
N ASP A 56 7.45 -7.12 -10.17
CA ASP A 56 8.41 -7.34 -11.26
C ASP A 56 8.43 -8.82 -11.73
N GLY A 57 7.78 -9.72 -11.00
CA GLY A 57 7.63 -11.12 -11.37
C GLY A 57 6.69 -11.90 -10.45
N GLN A 58 6.49 -13.19 -10.74
CA GLN A 58 5.58 -14.04 -9.95
C GLN A 58 5.99 -14.17 -8.48
N PHE A 59 7.30 -14.24 -8.22
CA PHE A 59 7.82 -14.33 -6.85
C PHE A 59 7.51 -13.05 -6.06
N ASP A 60 7.86 -11.88 -6.60
CA ASP A 60 7.56 -10.58 -6.00
C ASP A 60 6.04 -10.37 -5.81
N ALA A 61 5.22 -10.81 -6.77
CA ALA A 61 3.75 -10.77 -6.65
C ALA A 61 3.25 -11.58 -5.44
N ARG A 62 3.86 -12.75 -5.19
CA ARG A 62 3.55 -13.59 -4.02
C ARG A 62 4.04 -12.94 -2.74
N GLN A 63 5.25 -12.38 -2.69
CA GLN A 63 5.77 -11.64 -1.53
C GLN A 63 4.86 -10.46 -1.15
N LYS A 64 4.48 -9.65 -2.14
CA LYS A 64 3.54 -8.53 -1.97
C LYS A 64 2.17 -9.01 -1.48
N LYS A 65 1.67 -10.15 -1.96
CA LYS A 65 0.43 -10.76 -1.45
C LYS A 65 0.56 -11.20 0.00
N VAL A 66 1.71 -11.78 0.39
CA VAL A 66 2.01 -12.13 1.79
C VAL A 66 2.06 -10.89 2.68
N LEU A 67 2.74 -9.80 2.27
CA LEU A 67 2.74 -8.54 3.02
C LEU A 67 1.33 -7.99 3.25
N ARG A 68 0.47 -8.04 2.22
CA ARG A 68 -0.93 -7.61 2.35
C ARG A 68 -1.68 -8.46 3.39
N VAL A 69 -1.51 -9.78 3.36
CA VAL A 69 -2.11 -10.69 4.37
C VAL A 69 -1.69 -10.33 5.80
N ILE A 70 -0.41 -9.97 6.00
CA ILE A 70 0.11 -9.59 7.32
C ILE A 70 -0.43 -8.21 7.74
N ARG A 71 -0.51 -7.26 6.80
CA ARG A 71 -1.08 -5.93 7.04
C ARG A 71 -2.57 -6.00 7.38
N ASP A 72 -3.33 -6.83 6.68
CA ASP A 72 -4.74 -7.09 6.95
C ASP A 72 -4.98 -7.81 8.30
N ALA A 73 -3.93 -8.39 8.88
CA ALA A 73 -3.96 -8.96 10.23
C ALA A 73 -3.58 -7.94 11.33
N GLY A 74 -3.36 -6.68 10.99
CA GLY A 74 -2.94 -5.63 11.93
C GLY A 74 -1.44 -5.41 11.99
N GLY A 75 -0.68 -5.89 11.01
CA GLY A 75 0.78 -5.71 10.94
C GLY A 75 1.58 -6.82 11.62
N GLU A 76 0.92 -7.68 12.40
CA GLU A 76 1.53 -8.86 13.02
C GLU A 76 0.65 -10.10 12.78
N ILE A 77 1.27 -11.24 12.51
CA ILE A 77 0.54 -12.49 12.28
C ILE A 77 1.25 -13.70 12.90
N GLY A 78 0.48 -14.59 13.52
CA GLY A 78 1.03 -15.85 14.01
C GLY A 78 1.29 -16.85 12.86
N ARG A 79 2.29 -17.72 13.02
CA ARG A 79 2.67 -18.72 12.00
C ARG A 79 1.50 -19.58 11.48
N ARG A 80 0.64 -20.08 12.38
CA ARG A 80 -0.55 -20.88 12.01
C ARG A 80 -1.55 -20.08 11.17
N GLU A 81 -1.79 -18.83 11.56
CA GLU A 81 -2.73 -17.95 10.86
C GLU A 81 -2.19 -17.52 9.50
N LEU A 82 -0.89 -17.21 9.42
CA LEU A 82 -0.21 -16.93 8.15
C LEU A 82 -0.30 -18.15 7.22
N SER A 83 -0.04 -19.35 7.73
CA SER A 83 -0.19 -20.60 6.96
C SER A 83 -1.61 -20.77 6.45
N ARG A 84 -2.62 -20.57 7.29
CA ARG A 84 -4.05 -20.69 6.93
C ARG A 84 -4.47 -19.65 5.89
N ARG A 85 -3.99 -18.41 6.02
CA ARG A 85 -4.29 -17.33 5.08
C ARG A 85 -3.49 -17.40 3.79
N THR A 86 -2.48 -18.25 3.66
CA THR A 86 -1.63 -18.37 2.45
C THR A 86 -1.59 -19.79 1.89
N GLN A 87 -2.73 -20.49 1.92
CA GLN A 87 -2.86 -21.88 1.46
C GLN A 87 -2.64 -22.06 -0.04
N TRP A 88 -2.68 -20.99 -0.83
CA TRP A 88 -2.32 -21.00 -2.26
C TRP A 88 -0.81 -21.11 -2.51
N LEU A 89 0.02 -21.10 -1.46
CA LEU A 89 1.46 -21.37 -1.54
C LEU A 89 1.73 -22.76 -0.95
N SER A 90 2.64 -23.50 -1.58
CA SER A 90 3.21 -24.69 -0.94
C SER A 90 4.00 -24.30 0.32
N GLN A 91 4.22 -25.27 1.22
CA GLN A 91 5.01 -25.03 2.42
C GLN A 91 6.43 -24.57 2.11
N ARG A 92 7.04 -25.14 1.05
CA ARG A 92 8.37 -24.76 0.59
C ARG A 92 8.41 -23.32 0.11
N GLU A 93 7.52 -22.95 -0.82
CA GLU A 93 7.45 -21.58 -1.35
C GLU A 93 7.17 -20.55 -0.25
N ARG A 94 6.31 -20.88 0.73
CA ARG A 94 6.05 -19.99 1.85
C ARG A 94 7.29 -19.75 2.70
N ASN A 95 8.06 -20.80 2.99
CA ASN A 95 9.29 -20.66 3.77
C ASN A 95 10.35 -19.86 3.01
N GLU A 96 10.51 -20.09 1.70
CA GLU A 96 11.41 -19.31 0.84
C GLU A 96 11.02 -17.82 0.81
N ILE A 97 9.71 -17.53 0.67
CA ILE A 97 9.19 -16.16 0.71
C ILE A 97 9.48 -15.49 2.07
N ILE A 98 9.17 -16.16 3.18
CA ILE A 98 9.40 -15.61 4.53
C ILE A 98 10.89 -15.35 4.76
N ALA A 99 11.76 -16.30 4.41
CA ALA A 99 13.20 -16.16 4.56
C ALA A 99 13.74 -14.96 3.77
N ASN A 100 13.34 -14.83 2.49
CA ASN A 100 13.73 -13.67 1.68
C ASN A 100 13.20 -12.35 2.26
N MET A 101 12.02 -12.34 2.87
CA MET A 101 11.44 -11.12 3.45
C MET A 101 12.11 -10.72 4.76
N GLU A 102 12.56 -11.70 5.56
CA GLU A 102 13.39 -11.45 6.75
C GLU A 102 14.77 -10.90 6.34
N GLU A 103 15.42 -11.51 5.35
CA GLU A 103 16.71 -11.06 4.82
C GLU A 103 16.63 -9.65 4.21
N ALA A 104 15.57 -9.37 3.46
CA ALA A 104 15.30 -8.03 2.91
C ALA A 104 14.88 -7.00 3.99
N GLY A 105 14.73 -7.41 5.25
CA GLY A 105 14.34 -6.55 6.37
C GLY A 105 12.89 -6.08 6.34
N LEU A 106 12.03 -6.73 5.55
CA LEU A 106 10.60 -6.43 5.45
C LEU A 106 9.77 -7.07 6.57
N LEU A 107 10.26 -8.18 7.11
CA LEU A 107 9.66 -8.90 8.24
C LEU A 107 10.66 -9.10 9.37
N GLU A 108 10.13 -9.18 10.57
CA GLU A 108 10.87 -9.59 11.76
C GLU A 108 10.07 -10.62 12.56
N LEU A 109 10.77 -11.55 13.19
CA LEU A 109 10.19 -12.55 14.07
C LEU A 109 10.14 -12.00 15.50
N LYS A 110 8.95 -11.68 16.01
CA LYS A 110 8.73 -11.19 17.38
C LYS A 110 8.18 -12.28 18.28
N GLN A 111 8.58 -12.23 19.55
CA GLN A 111 7.94 -13.00 20.63
C GLN A 111 6.95 -12.09 21.36
N VAL A 112 5.66 -12.40 21.24
CA VAL A 112 4.62 -11.70 21.98
C VAL A 112 4.28 -12.49 23.23
N LYS A 113 4.31 -11.82 24.39
CA LYS A 113 3.88 -12.41 25.66
C LYS A 113 2.37 -12.63 25.62
N THR A 114 1.96 -13.86 25.82
CA THR A 114 0.56 -14.27 25.96
C THR A 114 0.35 -14.87 27.34
N ALA A 115 -0.91 -14.89 27.82
CA ALA A 115 -1.26 -15.32 29.18
C ALA A 115 -0.76 -16.73 29.57
N THR A 116 -0.46 -17.58 28.58
CA THR A 116 0.03 -18.95 28.82
C THR A 116 1.47 -19.15 28.37
N ARG A 117 1.73 -19.24 27.06
CA ARG A 117 3.08 -19.45 26.48
C ARG A 117 3.36 -18.32 25.49
N PRO A 118 4.58 -17.75 25.44
CA PRO A 118 4.94 -16.73 24.45
C PRO A 118 4.74 -17.28 23.03
N LYS A 119 4.15 -16.45 22.17
CA LYS A 119 3.81 -16.79 20.78
C LYS A 119 4.77 -16.10 19.84
N LEU A 120 5.32 -16.87 18.90
CA LEU A 120 6.10 -16.32 17.78
C LEU A 120 5.14 -15.76 16.72
N VAL A 121 5.35 -14.50 16.37
CA VAL A 121 4.60 -13.78 15.32
C VAL A 121 5.58 -13.16 14.33
N TYR A 122 5.16 -13.08 13.07
CA TYR A 122 5.83 -12.30 12.04
C TYR A 122 5.24 -10.90 12.06
N ALA A 123 6.08 -9.88 12.22
CA ALA A 123 5.69 -8.47 12.19
C ALA A 123 6.31 -7.78 10.99
N ILE A 124 5.56 -6.86 10.38
CA ILE A 124 6.12 -5.93 9.39
C ILE A 124 7.00 -4.92 10.13
N ARG A 125 8.18 -4.66 9.59
CA ARG A 125 9.12 -3.68 10.13
C ARG A 125 8.70 -2.24 9.87
#